data_AF-A0A839J606-F1
#
_entry.id   AF-A0A839J606-F1
#
_cell.length_a   1.000
_cell.length_b   1.000
_cell.length_c   1.000
_cell.angle_alpha   90.00
_cell.angle_beta   90.00
_cell.angle_gamma   90.00
#
_symmetry.space_group_name_H-M   'P 1'
#
loop_
_entity.id
_entity.type
_entity.pdbx_description
1 polymer ?
#
loop_
_entity_poly.entity_id
_entity_poly.type
_entity_poly.pdbx_seq_one_letter_code
_entity_poly.pdbx_strand_id
1 'polypeptide(L)'
;MRLTKWYADCVTPDGALFIGYVAHLTLGPLRLDYTASIEADSPGAPVRQRQSLRRGRIEADAAGVRLFSPGLDVSGSSTAHTWTRMDGATVTEVTAPDGHATLDLGETRPIRVDSVPATLLGPFSGVLSRLLPATLRHLHEAKYLSRGQLVLDGTPHDGWVVHEEVRFG
;
A
#
# COMPACT_ATOMS: atom_id res chain seq x y z
N MET A 1 -10.53 -12.58 -14.93
CA MET A 1 -9.92 -12.49 -13.59
C MET A 1 -10.29 -11.13 -13.02
N ARG A 2 -10.61 -11.05 -11.71
CA ARG A 2 -10.83 -9.78 -11.02
C ARG A 2 -10.07 -9.80 -9.69
N LEU A 3 -9.24 -8.79 -9.47
CA LEU A 3 -8.61 -8.52 -8.18
C LEU A 3 -9.17 -7.19 -7.66
N THR A 4 -9.68 -7.20 -6.44
CA THR A 4 -10.01 -5.97 -5.72
C THR A 4 -9.12 -5.93 -4.49
N LYS A 5 -8.28 -4.90 -4.39
CA LYS A 5 -7.34 -4.68 -3.29
C LYS A 5 -7.69 -3.33 -2.66
N TRP A 6 -7.94 -3.35 -1.38
CA TRP A 6 -8.04 -2.18 -0.52
C TRP A 6 -6.80 -2.14 0.36
N TYR A 7 -6.32 -0.95 0.65
CA TYR A 7 -5.27 -0.77 1.64
C TYR A 7 -5.57 0.42 2.54
N ALA A 8 -5.04 0.36 3.74
CA ALA A 8 -5.00 1.45 4.68
C ALA A 8 -3.59 1.50 5.25
N ASP A 9 -2.99 2.68 5.28
CA ASP A 9 -1.69 2.92 5.85
C ASP A 9 -1.77 3.93 6.98
N CYS A 10 -0.81 3.84 7.89
CA CYS A 10 -0.62 4.74 9.00
C CYS A 10 0.88 4.87 9.24
N VAL A 11 1.34 6.13 9.32
CA VAL A 11 2.68 6.44 9.80
C VAL A 11 2.54 7.36 11.00
N THR A 12 3.17 6.96 12.09
CA THR A 12 3.23 7.76 13.32
C THR A 12 4.25 8.89 13.17
N PRO A 13 4.20 9.95 14.00
CA PRO A 13 5.17 11.05 13.94
C PRO A 13 6.64 10.59 14.08
N ASP A 14 6.88 9.56 14.89
CA ASP A 14 8.17 8.91 15.10
C ASP A 14 8.57 7.93 13.98
N GLY A 15 7.67 7.68 13.01
CA GLY A 15 7.96 6.92 11.80
C GLY A 15 7.73 5.42 11.92
N ALA A 16 7.05 4.95 12.97
CA ALA A 16 6.47 3.61 12.97
C ALA A 16 5.40 3.52 11.87
N LEU A 17 5.45 2.44 11.09
CA LEU A 17 4.66 2.22 9.88
C LEU A 17 3.75 1.01 10.06
N PHE A 18 2.51 1.17 9.64
CA PHE A 18 1.59 0.07 9.38
C PHE A 18 0.96 0.26 7.99
N ILE A 19 0.96 -0.78 7.17
CA ILE A 19 0.15 -0.86 5.93
C ILE A 19 -0.63 -2.16 5.95
N GLY A 20 -1.96 -2.09 5.99
CA GLY A 20 -2.86 -3.23 5.94
C GLY A 20 -3.52 -3.36 4.58
N TYR A 21 -3.70 -4.60 4.12
CA TYR A 21 -4.37 -4.94 2.88
C TYR A 21 -5.58 -5.85 3.14
N VAL A 22 -6.66 -5.60 2.41
CA VAL A 22 -7.76 -6.56 2.23
C VAL A 22 -7.96 -6.74 0.74
N ALA A 23 -7.88 -7.98 0.26
CA ALA A 23 -8.04 -8.29 -1.14
C ALA A 23 -8.99 -9.46 -1.38
N HIS A 24 -9.69 -9.36 -2.51
CA HIS A 24 -10.57 -10.41 -3.02
C HIS A 24 -10.12 -10.75 -4.45
N LEU A 25 -9.77 -12.01 -4.67
CA LEU A 25 -9.38 -12.54 -5.98
C LEU A 25 -10.47 -13.46 -6.51
N THR A 26 -10.92 -13.22 -7.74
CA THR A 26 -11.76 -14.14 -8.51
C THR A 26 -11.03 -14.57 -9.79
N LEU A 27 -10.79 -15.87 -9.91
CA LEU A 27 -10.10 -16.49 -11.04
C LEU A 27 -10.87 -17.74 -11.50
N GLY A 28 -11.77 -17.57 -12.47
CA GLY A 28 -12.67 -18.65 -12.88
C GLY A 28 -13.55 -19.11 -11.70
N PRO A 29 -13.55 -20.42 -11.34
CA PRO A 29 -14.30 -20.91 -10.19
C PRO A 29 -13.65 -20.57 -8.83
N LEU A 30 -12.38 -20.16 -8.83
CA LEU A 30 -11.64 -19.84 -7.60
C LEU A 30 -12.04 -18.48 -7.04
N ARG A 31 -12.33 -18.43 -5.74
CA ARG A 31 -12.53 -17.22 -4.95
C ARG A 31 -11.65 -17.27 -3.72
N LEU A 32 -10.80 -16.26 -3.54
CA LEU A 32 -9.88 -16.17 -2.42
C LEU A 32 -10.02 -14.82 -1.72
N ASP A 33 -10.17 -14.88 -0.40
CA ASP A 33 -10.02 -13.74 0.48
C ASP A 33 -8.57 -13.72 0.99
N TYR A 34 -7.98 -12.53 1.02
CA TYR A 34 -6.60 -12.33 1.42
C TYR A 34 -6.48 -11.08 2.26
N THR A 35 -5.74 -11.17 3.36
CA THR A 35 -5.31 -10.01 4.14
C THR A 35 -3.82 -10.07 4.39
N ALA A 36 -3.18 -8.91 4.42
CA ALA A 36 -1.77 -8.80 4.73
C ALA A 36 -1.46 -7.52 5.49
N SER A 37 -0.32 -7.49 6.18
CA SER A 37 0.26 -6.28 6.74
C SER A 37 1.75 -6.15 6.41
N ILE A 38 2.21 -4.91 6.31
CA ILE A 38 3.62 -4.50 6.33
C ILE A 38 3.78 -3.57 7.53
N GLU A 39 4.73 -3.89 8.40
CA GLU A 39 4.90 -3.22 9.68
C GLU A 39 6.37 -2.90 9.91
N ALA A 40 6.66 -1.71 10.44
CA ALA A 40 7.99 -1.36 10.94
C ALA A 40 7.84 -0.50 12.21
N ASP A 41 8.60 -0.81 13.25
CA ASP A 41 8.47 -0.11 14.55
C ASP A 41 9.08 1.29 14.52
N SER A 42 10.03 1.53 13.63
CA SER A 42 10.69 2.82 13.45
C SER A 42 11.40 2.88 12.10
N PRO A 43 11.84 4.07 11.66
CA PRO A 43 12.59 4.21 10.42
C PRO A 43 13.89 3.39 10.44
N GLY A 44 14.00 2.40 9.54
CA GLY A 44 15.16 1.52 9.44
C GLY A 44 15.11 0.27 10.32
N ALA A 45 14.06 0.10 11.12
CA ALA A 45 13.80 -1.17 11.81
C ALA A 45 13.50 -2.30 10.79
N PRO A 46 13.71 -3.57 11.19
CA PRO A 46 13.30 -4.70 10.36
C PRO A 46 11.81 -4.64 10.01
N VAL A 47 11.50 -4.76 8.72
CA VAL A 47 10.13 -4.81 8.23
C VAL A 47 9.53 -6.19 8.51
N ARG A 48 8.38 -6.24 9.17
CA ARG A 48 7.58 -7.45 9.35
C ARG A 48 6.47 -7.51 8.32
N GLN A 49 6.28 -8.68 7.73
CA GLN A 49 5.19 -8.96 6.82
C GLN A 49 4.35 -10.11 7.37
N ARG A 50 3.03 -9.92 7.39
CA ARG A 50 2.08 -10.93 7.87
C ARG A 50 0.99 -11.12 6.83
N GLN A 51 0.44 -12.33 6.75
CA GLN A 51 -0.59 -12.68 5.77
C GLN A 51 -1.58 -13.69 6.32
N SER A 52 -2.83 -13.60 5.85
CA SER A 52 -3.89 -14.53 6.21
C SER A 52 -4.88 -14.72 5.06
N LEU A 53 -5.36 -15.96 4.91
CA LEU A 53 -6.48 -16.31 4.03
C LEU A 53 -7.83 -16.21 4.75
N ARG A 54 -7.84 -15.82 6.03
CA ARG A 54 -9.08 -15.46 6.70
C ARG A 54 -9.57 -14.14 6.16
N ARG A 55 -10.86 -14.09 5.86
CA ARG A 55 -11.54 -12.91 5.35
C ARG A 55 -11.36 -11.71 6.29
N GLY A 56 -10.74 -10.66 5.76
CA GLY A 56 -10.82 -9.32 6.34
C GLY A 56 -12.00 -8.55 5.75
N ARG A 57 -12.29 -7.40 6.36
CA ARG A 57 -13.30 -6.45 5.88
C ARG A 57 -12.73 -5.04 5.84
N ILE A 58 -13.27 -4.28 4.89
CA ILE A 58 -13.12 -2.84 4.81
C ILE A 58 -14.52 -2.25 4.91
N GLU A 59 -14.69 -1.32 5.85
CA GLU A 59 -15.89 -0.51 5.98
C GLU A 59 -15.49 0.93 5.67
N ALA A 60 -15.93 1.46 4.53
CA ALA A 60 -15.68 2.84 4.15
C ALA A 60 -17.00 3.62 4.26
N ASP A 61 -16.94 4.78 4.90
CA ASP A 61 -18.02 5.74 5.03
C ASP A 61 -17.49 7.18 4.83
N ALA A 62 -18.34 8.19 5.03
CA ALA A 62 -17.95 9.59 4.84
C ALA A 62 -16.88 10.05 5.86
N ALA A 63 -16.72 9.38 7.00
CA ALA A 63 -15.73 9.72 8.01
C ALA A 63 -14.36 9.07 7.75
N GLY A 64 -14.32 7.96 7.01
CA GLY A 64 -13.07 7.32 6.63
C GLY A 64 -13.19 5.84 6.33
N VAL A 65 -12.08 5.13 6.50
CA VAL A 65 -11.93 3.70 6.18
C VAL A 65 -11.56 2.93 7.44
N ARG A 66 -12.31 1.88 7.73
CA ARG A 66 -12.04 0.92 8.81
C ARG A 66 -11.60 -0.42 8.24
N LEU A 67 -10.45 -0.89 8.68
CA LEU A 67 -9.91 -2.21 8.35
C LEU A 67 -10.06 -3.14 9.54
N PHE A 68 -10.50 -4.37 9.28
CA PHE A 68 -10.51 -5.44 10.27
C PHE A 68 -10.03 -6.75 9.64
N SER A 69 -9.01 -7.36 10.23
CA SER A 69 -8.51 -8.69 9.88
C SER A 69 -8.40 -9.57 11.13
N PRO A 70 -9.36 -10.50 11.34
CA PRO A 70 -9.26 -11.46 12.45
C PRO A 70 -8.16 -12.50 12.23
N GLY A 71 -7.69 -12.68 10.99
CA GLY A 71 -6.56 -13.56 10.69
C GLY A 71 -5.21 -12.99 11.08
N LEU A 72 -5.12 -11.67 11.20
CA LEU A 72 -3.92 -10.95 11.63
C LEU A 72 -4.08 -10.36 13.03
N ASP A 73 -5.24 -10.48 13.65
CA ASP A 73 -5.57 -9.79 14.90
C ASP A 73 -5.31 -8.27 14.79
N VAL A 74 -5.81 -7.68 13.70
CA VAL A 74 -5.63 -6.25 13.38
C VAL A 74 -6.98 -5.60 13.18
N SER A 75 -7.15 -4.43 13.80
CA SER A 75 -8.20 -3.48 13.49
C SER A 75 -7.65 -2.06 13.48
N GLY A 76 -8.12 -1.22 12.57
CA GLY A 76 -7.71 0.19 12.53
C GLY A 76 -8.69 1.04 11.75
N SER A 77 -8.64 2.35 11.97
CA SER A 77 -9.39 3.35 11.22
C SER A 77 -8.43 4.41 10.71
N SER A 78 -8.58 4.79 9.44
CA SER A 78 -7.99 6.00 8.88
C SER A 78 -9.10 6.96 8.48
N THR A 79 -8.85 8.26 8.60
CA THR A 79 -9.73 9.26 7.99
C THR A 79 -9.54 9.25 6.48
N ALA A 80 -10.55 9.71 5.74
CA ALA A 80 -10.40 9.83 4.29
C ALA A 80 -9.27 10.81 3.96
N HIS A 81 -8.32 10.39 3.12
CA HIS A 81 -7.25 11.23 2.60
C HIS A 81 -7.39 11.34 1.08
N THR A 82 -7.02 12.49 0.52
CA THR A 82 -6.98 12.72 -0.93
C THR A 82 -5.76 12.01 -1.51
N TRP A 83 -5.98 11.20 -2.55
CA TRP A 83 -4.91 10.51 -3.27
C TRP A 83 -4.51 11.30 -4.51
N THR A 84 -3.21 11.55 -4.69
CA THR A 84 -2.66 12.13 -5.92
C THR A 84 -1.92 11.05 -6.70
N ARG A 85 -2.36 10.78 -7.94
CA ARG A 85 -1.68 9.86 -8.84
C ARG A 85 -0.45 10.54 -9.46
N MET A 86 0.69 9.85 -9.46
CA MET A 86 1.92 10.28 -10.09
C MET A 86 2.33 9.26 -11.15
N ASP A 87 2.60 9.70 -12.39
CA ASP A 87 3.04 8.82 -13.47
C ASP A 87 4.52 9.08 -13.81
N GLY A 88 5.38 8.08 -13.58
CA GLY A 88 6.63 7.91 -14.34
C GLY A 88 7.85 8.77 -14.02
N ALA A 89 7.95 9.46 -12.87
CA ALA A 89 9.14 10.21 -12.50
C ALA A 89 9.72 9.77 -11.15
N THR A 90 11.04 9.82 -11.02
CA THR A 90 11.70 9.93 -9.71
C THR A 90 11.35 11.30 -9.19
N VAL A 91 10.20 11.41 -8.54
CA VAL A 91 9.67 12.70 -8.11
C VAL A 91 10.32 13.04 -6.78
N THR A 92 11.11 14.12 -6.76
CA THR A 92 11.43 14.81 -5.50
C THR A 92 10.34 15.80 -5.14
N GLU A 93 9.53 16.30 -6.08
CA GLU A 93 8.48 17.28 -5.80
C GLU A 93 7.16 17.01 -6.55
N VAL A 94 6.05 16.91 -5.82
CA VAL A 94 4.71 16.67 -6.37
C VAL A 94 3.85 17.91 -6.15
N THR A 95 3.31 18.50 -7.22
CA THR A 95 2.28 19.55 -7.10
C THR A 95 0.90 18.97 -7.32
N ALA A 96 -0.06 19.29 -6.44
CA ALA A 96 -1.46 18.94 -6.63
C ALA A 96 -2.02 19.64 -7.89
N PRO A 97 -2.97 19.04 -8.61
CA PRO A 97 -3.47 19.58 -9.88
C PRO A 97 -4.07 21.00 -9.80
N ASP A 98 -4.52 21.39 -8.62
CA ASP A 98 -5.10 22.70 -8.32
C ASP A 98 -4.06 23.73 -7.87
N GLY A 99 -2.79 23.34 -7.74
CA GLY A 99 -1.68 24.20 -7.33
C GLY A 99 -1.65 24.56 -5.85
N HIS A 100 -2.61 24.07 -5.06
CA HIS A 100 -2.74 24.42 -3.63
C HIS A 100 -1.80 23.62 -2.73
N ALA A 101 -1.25 22.51 -3.22
CA ALA A 101 -0.31 21.71 -2.46
C ALA A 101 0.94 21.38 -3.28
N THR A 102 2.12 21.50 -2.67
CA THR A 102 3.36 20.89 -3.16
C THR A 102 3.93 19.94 -2.11
N LEU A 103 4.55 18.83 -2.52
CA LEU A 103 5.13 17.84 -1.64
C LEU A 103 6.56 17.56 -2.07
N ASP A 104 7.54 17.96 -1.26
CA ASP A 104 8.93 17.58 -1.43
C ASP A 104 9.21 16.24 -0.71
N LEU A 105 9.91 15.33 -1.38
CA LEU A 105 10.32 14.02 -0.88
C LEU A 105 11.81 14.04 -0.58
N GLY A 106 12.14 13.92 0.71
CA GLY A 106 13.50 13.76 1.19
C GLY A 106 14.00 12.30 1.10
N GLU A 107 14.79 11.90 2.09
CA GLU A 107 15.38 10.56 2.13
C GLU A 107 14.31 9.47 1.98
N THR A 108 14.51 8.60 0.98
CA THR A 108 13.56 7.55 0.57
C THR A 108 14.11 6.18 0.88
N ARG A 109 13.29 5.32 1.49
CA ARG A 109 13.68 3.96 1.90
C ARG A 109 12.69 2.91 1.40
N PRO A 110 13.15 1.80 0.80
CA PRO A 110 12.24 0.73 0.41
C PRO A 110 11.66 0.05 1.65
N ILE A 111 10.33 -0.03 1.72
CA ILE A 111 9.61 -0.80 2.74
C ILE A 111 9.12 -2.14 2.20
N ARG A 112 8.95 -2.24 0.88
CA ARG A 112 8.68 -3.48 0.17
C ARG A 112 9.05 -3.32 -1.29
N VAL A 113 9.79 -4.27 -1.85
CA VAL A 113 10.12 -4.29 -3.28
C VAL A 113 9.83 -5.70 -3.76
N ASP A 114 8.69 -5.88 -4.42
CA ASP A 114 8.23 -7.20 -4.82
C ASP A 114 7.73 -7.23 -6.27
N SER A 115 7.74 -8.43 -6.85
CA SER A 115 6.86 -8.72 -7.97
C SER A 115 5.45 -9.02 -7.42
N VAL A 116 4.41 -8.44 -8.03
CA VAL A 116 3.01 -8.68 -7.62
C VAL A 116 2.62 -10.17 -7.60
N PRO A 117 3.15 -11.05 -8.47
CA PRO A 117 2.95 -12.50 -8.37
C PRO A 117 3.45 -13.12 -7.06
N ALA A 118 4.55 -12.62 -6.49
CA ALA A 118 5.12 -13.16 -5.25
C ALA A 118 4.25 -12.83 -4.03
N THR A 119 3.57 -11.69 -4.04
CA THR A 119 2.78 -11.21 -2.89
C THR A 119 1.34 -11.71 -2.91
N LEU A 120 0.69 -11.76 -4.08
CA LEU A 120 -0.68 -12.30 -4.17
C LEU A 120 -0.71 -13.82 -3.96
N LEU A 121 0.42 -14.51 -4.16
CA LEU A 121 0.52 -15.97 -4.16
C LEU A 121 1.64 -16.51 -3.26
N GLY A 122 2.11 -15.75 -2.27
CA GLY A 122 3.03 -16.25 -1.25
C GLY A 122 2.58 -17.60 -0.63
N PRO A 123 1.28 -17.80 -0.34
CA PRO A 123 0.72 -19.10 0.06
C PRO A 123 0.42 -20.10 -1.08
N PHE A 124 0.51 -19.66 -2.34
CA PHE A 124 -0.02 -20.35 -3.53
C PHE A 124 1.03 -20.58 -4.64
N SER A 125 2.31 -20.54 -4.29
CA SER A 125 3.46 -20.43 -5.20
C SER A 125 3.66 -21.59 -6.19
N GLY A 126 2.93 -22.70 -6.05
CA GLY A 126 3.07 -23.88 -6.91
C GLY A 126 2.19 -23.89 -8.18
N VAL A 127 0.87 -24.01 -8.00
CA VAL A 127 -0.06 -24.36 -9.09
C VAL A 127 -0.84 -23.15 -9.61
N LEU A 128 -1.13 -22.17 -8.74
CA LEU A 128 -2.00 -21.03 -9.05
C LEU A 128 -1.27 -19.87 -9.74
N SER A 129 0.06 -19.77 -9.59
CA SER A 129 0.89 -18.78 -10.28
C SER A 129 0.84 -18.91 -11.81
N ARG A 130 0.65 -20.14 -12.32
CA ARG A 130 0.49 -20.43 -13.76
C ARG A 130 -0.85 -19.98 -14.33
N LEU A 131 -1.86 -19.78 -13.49
CA LEU A 131 -3.20 -19.35 -13.88
C LEU A 131 -3.34 -17.82 -13.91
N LEU A 132 -2.30 -17.07 -13.52
CA LEU A 132 -2.28 -15.62 -13.64
C LEU A 132 -2.09 -15.19 -15.12
N PRO A 133 -2.85 -14.20 -15.60
CA PRO A 133 -2.59 -13.54 -16.88
C PRO A 133 -1.14 -13.07 -16.99
N ALA A 134 -0.57 -13.17 -18.20
CA ALA A 134 0.82 -12.79 -18.46
C ALA A 134 1.14 -11.35 -18.00
N THR A 135 0.19 -10.43 -18.16
CA THR A 135 0.29 -9.02 -17.76
C THR A 135 0.50 -8.81 -16.26
N LEU A 136 0.11 -9.75 -15.40
CA LEU A 136 0.37 -9.68 -13.96
C LEU A 136 1.67 -10.35 -13.55
N ARG A 137 2.24 -11.20 -14.40
CA ARG A 137 3.53 -11.90 -14.14
C ARG A 137 4.73 -10.97 -14.18
N HIS A 138 4.59 -9.82 -14.83
CA HIS A 138 5.64 -8.80 -15.01
C HIS A 138 5.31 -7.48 -14.31
N LEU A 139 4.32 -7.49 -13.41
CA LEU A 139 3.97 -6.33 -12.60
C LEU A 139 4.90 -6.26 -11.39
N HIS A 140 5.68 -5.19 -11.30
CA HIS A 140 6.56 -4.92 -10.17
C HIS A 140 5.95 -3.78 -9.34
N GLU A 141 5.79 -4.03 -8.04
CA GLU A 141 5.25 -3.08 -7.07
C GLU A 141 6.35 -2.82 -6.02
N ALA A 142 6.80 -1.58 -5.94
CA ALA A 142 7.69 -1.13 -4.88
C ALA A 142 6.97 -0.09 -4.02
N LYS A 143 7.08 -0.23 -2.71
CA LYS A 143 6.59 0.73 -1.73
C LYS A 143 7.77 1.30 -0.98
N TYR A 144 7.67 2.60 -0.75
CA TYR A 144 8.71 3.38 -0.10
C TYR A 144 8.13 4.18 1.06
N LEU A 145 8.97 4.41 2.06
CA LEU A 145 8.75 5.37 3.12
C LEU A 145 9.78 6.47 2.96
N SER A 146 9.32 7.72 2.87
CA SER A 146 10.17 8.90 2.72
C SER A 146 9.86 9.93 3.79
N ARG A 147 10.87 10.71 4.20
CA ARG A 147 10.58 12.02 4.79
C ARG A 147 9.98 12.91 3.72
N GLY A 148 9.05 13.78 4.10
CA GLY A 148 8.53 14.76 3.15
C GLY A 148 8.05 16.04 3.83
N GLN A 149 7.98 17.10 3.02
CA GLN A 149 7.44 18.39 3.41
C GLN A 149 6.29 18.74 2.46
N LEU A 150 5.07 18.79 3.00
CA LEU A 150 3.88 19.23 2.29
C LEU A 150 3.69 20.73 2.51
N VAL A 151 3.72 21.54 1.47
CA VAL A 151 3.30 22.93 1.51
C VAL A 151 1.86 23.00 1.05
N LEU A 152 0.92 23.26 1.96
CA LEU A 152 -0.51 23.41 1.67
C LEU A 152 -0.90 24.88 1.83
N ASP A 153 -1.39 25.51 0.77
CA ASP A 153 -1.76 26.93 0.72
C ASP A 153 -0.63 27.84 1.24
N GLY A 154 0.63 27.50 0.92
CA GLY A 154 1.82 28.19 1.38
C GLY A 154 2.27 27.85 2.81
N THR A 155 1.55 26.99 3.53
CA THR A 155 1.89 26.54 4.88
C THR A 155 2.65 25.21 4.84
N PRO A 156 3.91 25.14 5.34
CA PRO A 156 4.68 23.91 5.35
C PRO A 156 4.27 22.97 6.48
N HIS A 157 4.26 21.67 6.18
CA HIS A 157 3.95 20.57 7.07
C HIS A 157 4.98 19.45 6.87
N ASP A 158 5.84 19.22 7.85
CA ASP A 158 6.82 18.12 7.82
C ASP A 158 6.17 16.81 8.27
N GLY A 159 6.53 15.71 7.59
CA GLY A 159 5.96 14.41 7.91
C GLY A 159 6.65 13.24 7.24
N TRP A 160 5.92 12.13 7.22
CA TRP A 160 6.31 10.89 6.53
C TRP A 160 5.35 10.65 5.37
N VAL A 161 5.89 10.16 4.26
CA VAL A 161 5.14 9.85 3.05
C VAL A 161 5.34 8.40 2.70
N VAL A 162 4.23 7.68 2.52
CA VAL A 162 4.24 6.38 1.86
C VAL A 162 3.91 6.59 0.39
N HIS A 163 4.76 6.10 -0.51
CA HIS A 163 4.49 6.14 -1.94
C HIS A 163 4.76 4.78 -2.59
N GLU A 164 4.13 4.58 -3.75
CA GLU A 164 4.17 3.33 -4.50
C GLU A 164 4.62 3.59 -5.93
N GLU A 165 5.60 2.83 -6.37
CA GLU A 165 6.02 2.75 -7.77
C GLU A 165 5.51 1.44 -8.37
N VAL A 166 4.76 1.56 -9.46
CA VAL A 166 4.27 0.40 -10.22
C VAL A 166 4.92 0.40 -11.59
N ARG A 167 5.71 -0.63 -11.88
CA ARG A 167 6.32 -0.84 -13.20
C ARG A 167 5.62 -1.99 -13.92
N PHE A 168 5.28 -1.74 -15.18
CA PHE A 168 4.78 -2.74 -16.11
C PHE A 168 5.94 -3.21 -16.99
N GLY A 169 6.27 -4.50 -16.92
CA GLY A 169 7.22 -5.17 -17.83
C GLY A 169 6.55 -5.78 -19.04
#